data_AF-A0A0A7EEY5-F1
#
_entry.id   AF-A0A0A7EEY5-F1
#
_cell.length_a   1.000
_cell.length_b   1.000
_cell.length_c   1.000
_cell.angle_alpha   90.00
_cell.angle_beta   90.00
_cell.angle_gamma   90.00
#
_symmetry.space_group_name_H-M   'P 1'
#
loop_
_entity.id
_entity.type
_entity.pdbx_description
1 polymer ?
#
loop_
_entity_poly.entity_id
_entity_poly.type
_entity_poly.pdbx_seq_one_letter_code
_entity_poly.pdbx_strand_id
1 'polypeptide(L)'
;MTLINYVTYDFYTFLTALSALVALLTKDAQWFLYSMLVCLFMFLGWQTHEFIKSLDPFIAYRYFYYSICELLFLFILLKLWSKGLIINSQYFLALALSISLIITWLLRYIDRQYFDLTFTAEIYGYIIPTINGMFAISCSLPGLTKLLKKYKG
;
A
#
# COMPACT_ATOMS: atom_id res chain seq x y z
N MET A 1 12.42 12.25 -5.35
CA MET A 1 10.98 12.07 -5.57
C MET A 1 10.44 13.42 -6.02
N THR A 2 9.69 13.50 -7.12
CA THR A 2 9.15 14.79 -7.60
C THR A 2 8.10 15.30 -6.62
N LEU A 3 7.84 16.62 -6.58
CA LEU A 3 6.81 17.23 -5.73
C LEU A 3 5.44 16.54 -5.90
N ILE A 4 5.12 16.13 -7.13
CA ILE A 4 3.89 15.41 -7.48
C ILE A 4 3.78 14.08 -6.71
N ASN A 5 4.88 13.35 -6.57
CA ASN A 5 4.87 12.06 -5.86
C ASN A 5 4.69 12.24 -4.35
N TYR A 6 5.19 13.33 -3.76
CA TYR A 6 4.94 13.63 -2.34
C TYR A 6 3.48 13.97 -2.06
N VAL A 7 2.91 14.90 -2.84
CA VAL A 7 1.49 15.28 -2.73
C VAL A 7 0.58 14.05 -2.88
N THR A 8 0.95 13.14 -3.77
CA THR A 8 0.19 11.90 -4.01
C THR A 8 0.23 10.96 -2.80
N TYR A 9 1.39 10.78 -2.15
CA TYR A 9 1.52 9.94 -0.96
C TYR A 9 0.83 10.54 0.27
N ASP A 10 0.97 11.85 0.49
CA ASP A 10 0.31 12.56 1.58
C ASP A 10 -1.21 12.41 1.46
N PHE A 11 -1.73 12.59 0.24
CA PHE A 11 -3.14 12.42 -0.06
C PHE A 11 -3.63 10.99 0.18
N TYR A 12 -2.90 9.96 -0.29
CA TYR A 12 -3.32 8.58 -0.08
C TYR A 12 -3.25 8.15 1.39
N THR A 13 -2.20 8.56 2.11
CA THR A 13 -2.08 8.30 3.55
C THR A 13 -3.24 8.95 4.29
N PHE A 14 -3.55 10.21 3.97
CA PHE A 14 -4.73 10.91 4.49
C PHE A 14 -6.04 10.14 4.20
N LEU A 15 -6.24 9.65 2.98
CA LEU A 15 -7.43 8.86 2.63
C LEU A 15 -7.53 7.56 3.43
N THR A 16 -6.43 6.86 3.66
CA THR A 16 -6.44 5.64 4.50
C THR A 16 -6.77 5.94 5.95
N ALA A 17 -6.24 7.03 6.52
CA ALA A 17 -6.55 7.50 7.86
C ALA A 17 -8.03 7.93 7.99
N LEU A 18 -8.54 8.67 7.00
CA LEU A 18 -9.94 9.07 6.93
C LEU A 18 -10.85 7.84 6.87
N SER A 19 -10.48 6.84 6.07
CA SER A 19 -11.22 5.58 5.97
C SER A 19 -11.28 4.84 7.30
N ALA A 20 -10.16 4.76 8.03
CA ALA A 20 -10.12 4.19 9.37
C ALA A 20 -11.01 4.97 10.35
N LEU A 21 -11.00 6.31 10.29
CA LEU A 21 -11.88 7.14 11.12
C LEU A 21 -13.35 6.88 10.83
N VAL A 22 -13.75 6.78 9.57
CA VAL A 22 -15.14 6.44 9.19
C VAL A 22 -15.52 5.03 9.66
N ALA A 23 -14.62 4.06 9.52
CA ALA A 23 -14.84 2.70 10.03
C ALA A 23 -15.05 2.68 11.55
N LEU A 24 -14.28 3.48 12.28
CA LEU A 24 -14.41 3.66 13.73
C LEU A 24 -15.77 4.27 14.09
N LEU A 25 -16.18 5.35 13.42
CA LEU A 25 -17.47 6.02 13.65
C LEU A 25 -18.67 5.11 13.32
N THR A 26 -18.52 4.25 12.31
CA THR A 26 -19.56 3.26 11.93
C THR A 26 -19.49 1.96 12.74
N LYS A 27 -18.54 1.87 13.69
CA LYS A 27 -18.31 0.69 14.55
C LYS A 27 -18.06 -0.60 13.75
N ASP A 28 -17.48 -0.48 12.56
CA ASP A 28 -17.15 -1.62 11.71
C ASP A 28 -15.71 -2.08 12.00
N ALA A 29 -15.59 -3.06 12.88
CA ALA A 29 -14.29 -3.53 13.37
C ALA A 29 -13.41 -4.14 12.25
N GLN A 30 -14.00 -4.87 11.30
CA GLN A 30 -13.25 -5.50 10.21
C GLN A 30 -12.70 -4.43 9.25
N TRP A 31 -13.54 -3.47 8.89
CA TRP A 31 -13.13 -2.32 8.08
C TRP A 31 -12.04 -1.51 8.81
N PHE A 32 -12.22 -1.22 10.09
CA PHE A 32 -11.26 -0.46 10.89
C PHE A 32 -9.90 -1.13 10.94
N LEU A 33 -9.86 -2.43 11.26
CA LEU A 33 -8.60 -3.18 11.35
C LEU A 33 -7.83 -3.17 10.02
N TYR A 34 -8.53 -3.40 8.91
CA TYR A 34 -7.91 -3.35 7.59
C TYR A 34 -7.36 -1.96 7.26
N SER A 35 -8.20 -0.91 7.37
CA SER A 35 -7.80 0.46 7.04
C SER A 35 -6.67 0.97 7.92
N MET A 36 -6.67 0.63 9.21
CA MET A 36 -5.57 0.97 10.13
C MET A 36 -4.28 0.26 9.77
N LEU A 37 -4.33 -1.02 9.39
CA LEU A 37 -3.14 -1.76 8.98
C LEU A 37 -2.51 -1.15 7.72
N VAL A 38 -3.32 -0.88 6.69
CA VAL A 38 -2.85 -0.23 5.46
C VAL A 38 -2.30 1.18 5.76
N CYS A 39 -3.01 1.98 6.55
CA CYS A 39 -2.57 3.31 6.95
C CYS A 39 -1.21 3.28 7.66
N LEU A 40 -1.01 2.35 8.59
CA LEU A 40 0.24 2.19 9.32
C LEU A 40 1.41 1.88 8.39
N PHE A 41 1.24 0.91 7.49
CA PHE A 41 2.31 0.51 6.57
C PHE A 41 2.59 1.57 5.50
N MET A 42 1.57 2.26 4.98
CA MET A 42 1.77 3.42 4.09
C MET A 42 2.52 4.56 4.80
N PHE A 43 2.15 4.86 6.04
CA PHE A 43 2.84 5.87 6.85
C PHE A 43 4.29 5.49 7.13
N LEU A 44 4.56 4.24 7.48
CA LEU A 44 5.93 3.73 7.68
C LEU A 44 6.77 3.83 6.40
N GLY A 45 6.21 3.44 5.25
CA GLY A 45 6.88 3.57 3.96
C GLY A 45 7.20 5.02 3.61
N TRP A 46 6.26 5.93 3.88
CA TRP A 46 6.45 7.37 3.67
C TRP A 46 7.55 7.95 4.58
N GLN A 47 7.48 7.70 5.89
CA GLN A 47 8.44 8.23 6.86
C GLN A 47 9.85 7.69 6.67
N THR A 48 9.99 6.42 6.29
CA THR A 48 11.30 5.79 6.11
C THR A 48 11.92 6.07 4.73
N HIS A 49 11.20 6.74 3.83
CA HIS A 49 11.61 6.86 2.43
C HIS A 49 12.96 7.53 2.22
N GLU A 50 13.10 8.78 2.68
CA GLU A 50 14.34 9.55 2.47
C GLU A 50 15.50 9.02 3.31
N PHE A 51 15.22 8.45 4.49
CA PHE A 51 16.24 7.80 5.31
C PHE A 51 16.83 6.56 4.63
N ILE A 52 15.97 5.64 4.16
CA ILE A 52 16.45 4.43 3.48
C ILE A 52 17.17 4.78 2.17
N LYS A 53 16.71 5.83 1.48
CA LYS A 53 17.33 6.32 0.25
C LYS A 53 18.69 6.98 0.50
N SER A 54 18.91 7.64 1.64
CA SER A 54 20.21 8.26 1.95
C SER A 54 21.27 7.23 2.36
N LEU A 55 20.85 6.11 2.95
CA LEU A 55 21.73 4.98 3.27
C LEU A 55 22.15 4.15 2.04
N ASP A 56 21.48 4.35 0.90
CA ASP A 56 21.65 3.55 -0.30
C ASP A 56 21.83 4.42 -1.57
N PRO A 57 23.02 5.03 -1.74
CA PRO A 57 23.34 5.81 -2.92
C PRO A 57 23.68 4.93 -4.15
N PHE A 58 24.14 3.69 -3.97
CA PHE A 58 24.70 2.86 -5.05
C PHE A 58 24.19 1.42 -5.11
N ILE A 59 23.85 0.79 -3.98
CA ILE A 59 23.59 -0.65 -3.89
C ILE A 59 22.14 -0.82 -3.48
N ALA A 60 21.23 -0.82 -4.46
CA ALA A 60 19.76 -0.76 -4.43
C ALA A 60 18.96 -1.60 -3.38
N TYR A 61 19.47 -1.73 -2.15
CA TYR A 61 18.99 -2.46 -0.98
C TYR A 61 17.66 -1.92 -0.50
N ARG A 62 17.34 -0.65 -0.80
CA ARG A 62 16.02 -0.09 -0.50
C ARG A 62 14.87 -0.94 -1.03
N TYR A 63 15.00 -1.57 -2.19
CA TYR A 63 13.94 -2.40 -2.76
C TYR A 63 13.75 -3.71 -1.98
N PHE A 64 14.83 -4.24 -1.41
CA PHE A 64 14.77 -5.40 -0.51
C PHE A 64 14.11 -5.03 0.82
N TYR A 65 14.47 -3.86 1.38
CA TYR A 65 13.80 -3.30 2.57
C TYR A 65 12.28 -3.19 2.36
N TYR A 66 11.82 -2.55 1.28
CA TYR A 66 10.39 -2.41 1.03
C TYR A 66 9.70 -3.76 0.78
N SER A 67 10.36 -4.69 0.10
CA SER A 67 9.83 -6.05 -0.08
C SER A 67 9.65 -6.77 1.26
N ILE A 68 10.58 -6.62 2.21
CA ILE A 68 10.44 -7.18 3.57
C ILE A 68 9.27 -6.54 4.31
N CYS A 69 9.13 -5.21 4.26
CA CYS A 69 8.00 -4.51 4.87
C CYS A 69 6.67 -5.03 4.34
N GLU A 70 6.57 -5.27 3.03
CA GLU A 70 5.36 -5.77 2.39
C GLU A 70 5.06 -7.24 2.74
N LEU A 71 6.10 -8.08 2.86
CA LEU A 71 5.95 -9.44 3.37
C LEU A 71 5.47 -9.46 4.83
N LEU A 72 5.96 -8.54 5.66
CA LEU A 72 5.50 -8.39 7.04
C LEU A 72 4.02 -7.94 7.07
N PHE A 73 3.64 -6.99 6.22
CA PHE A 73 2.24 -6.57 6.05
C PHE A 73 1.36 -7.78 5.67
N LEU A 74 1.74 -8.54 4.65
CA LEU A 74 1.00 -9.73 4.20
C LEU A 74 0.90 -10.80 5.28
N PHE A 75 1.95 -11.02 6.05
CA PHE A 75 1.93 -11.98 7.16
C PHE A 75 0.93 -11.58 8.24
N ILE A 76 0.92 -10.31 8.65
CA ILE A 76 -0.04 -9.78 9.63
C ILE A 76 -1.46 -9.86 9.06
N LEU A 77 -1.64 -9.44 7.81
CA LEU A 77 -2.92 -9.46 7.11
C LEU A 77 -3.49 -10.88 7.02
N LEU A 78 -2.68 -11.87 6.63
CA LEU A 78 -3.06 -13.28 6.58
C LEU A 78 -3.50 -13.80 7.95
N LYS A 79 -2.75 -13.46 9.03
CA LYS A 79 -3.14 -13.83 10.39
C LYS A 79 -4.48 -13.24 10.80
N LEU A 80 -4.73 -11.97 10.50
CA LEU A 80 -6.01 -11.32 10.81
C LEU A 80 -7.16 -11.91 9.98
N TRP A 81 -6.93 -12.15 8.69
CA TRP A 81 -7.91 -12.77 7.80
C TRP A 81 -8.27 -14.19 8.21
N SER A 82 -7.29 -15.03 8.58
CA SER A 82 -7.53 -16.40 9.05
C SER A 82 -8.40 -16.49 10.31
N LYS A 83 -8.45 -15.40 11.10
CA LYS A 83 -9.32 -15.26 12.29
C LYS A 83 -10.69 -14.64 11.96
N GLY A 84 -10.99 -14.39 10.68
CA GLY A 84 -12.22 -13.72 10.26
C GLY A 84 -12.28 -12.23 10.63
N LEU A 85 -11.14 -11.59 10.90
CA LEU A 85 -11.08 -10.18 11.32
C LEU A 85 -10.98 -9.19 10.15
N ILE A 86 -10.89 -9.68 8.92
CA ILE A 86 -10.74 -8.88 7.70
C ILE A 86 -11.76 -9.33 6.66
N ILE A 87 -12.36 -8.38 5.95
CA ILE A 87 -13.31 -8.65 4.87
C ILE A 87 -12.58 -9.35 3.70
N ASN A 88 -13.16 -10.43 3.17
CA ASN A 88 -12.55 -11.23 2.10
C ASN A 88 -12.13 -10.40 0.88
N SER A 89 -12.97 -9.48 0.41
CA SER A 89 -12.65 -8.64 -0.74
C SER A 89 -11.44 -7.74 -0.49
N GLN A 90 -11.30 -7.19 0.73
CA GLN A 90 -10.16 -6.38 1.12
C GLN A 90 -8.88 -7.21 1.23
N TYR A 91 -8.98 -8.43 1.76
CA TYR A 91 -7.86 -9.37 1.85
C TYR A 91 -7.31 -9.74 0.46
N PHE A 92 -8.15 -10.26 -0.43
CA PHE A 92 -7.70 -10.72 -1.75
C PHE A 92 -7.18 -9.57 -2.62
N LEU A 93 -7.80 -8.39 -2.51
CA LEU A 93 -7.29 -7.20 -3.19
C LEU A 93 -5.92 -6.80 -2.67
N ALA A 94 -5.75 -6.68 -1.34
CA ALA A 94 -4.44 -6.38 -0.75
C ALA A 94 -3.38 -7.41 -1.15
N LEU A 95 -3.72 -8.71 -1.14
CA LEU A 95 -2.79 -9.76 -1.57
C LEU A 95 -2.29 -9.55 -3.00
N ALA A 96 -3.18 -9.26 -3.94
CA ALA A 96 -2.82 -9.01 -5.34
C ALA A 96 -1.95 -7.75 -5.49
N LEU A 97 -2.30 -6.68 -4.77
CA LEU A 97 -1.56 -5.42 -4.78
C LEU A 97 -0.15 -5.57 -4.19
N SER A 98 -0.03 -6.21 -3.03
CA SER A 98 1.25 -6.47 -2.35
C SER A 98 2.18 -7.35 -3.18
N ILE A 99 1.65 -8.42 -3.79
CA ILE A 99 2.45 -9.27 -4.69
C ILE A 99 2.97 -8.45 -5.88
N SER A 100 2.13 -7.58 -6.44
CA SER A 100 2.53 -6.70 -7.54
C SER A 100 3.65 -5.72 -7.13
N LEU A 101 3.59 -5.16 -5.93
CA LEU A 101 4.66 -4.32 -5.37
C LEU A 101 5.97 -5.09 -5.18
N ILE A 102 5.91 -6.27 -4.57
CA ILE A 102 7.09 -7.13 -4.36
C ILE A 102 7.76 -7.46 -5.69
N ILE A 103 6.98 -7.90 -6.69
CA ILE A 103 7.51 -8.17 -8.04
C ILE A 103 8.15 -6.92 -8.62
N THR A 104 7.48 -5.76 -8.51
CA THR A 104 7.99 -4.48 -9.03
C THR A 104 9.31 -4.07 -8.37
N TRP A 105 9.43 -4.22 -7.05
CA TRP A 105 10.67 -3.93 -6.32
C TRP A 105 11.80 -4.89 -6.67
N LEU A 106 11.51 -6.19 -6.79
CA LEU A 106 12.52 -7.18 -7.18
C LEU A 106 13.01 -6.99 -8.61
N LEU A 107 12.12 -6.70 -9.55
CA LEU A 107 12.49 -6.38 -10.93
C LEU A 107 13.37 -5.12 -10.98
N ARG A 108 13.02 -4.09 -10.20
CA ARG A 108 13.81 -2.86 -10.14
C ARG A 108 15.17 -3.07 -9.46
N TYR A 109 15.25 -3.98 -8.51
CA TYR A 109 16.51 -4.41 -7.92
C TYR A 109 17.41 -5.08 -8.96
N ILE A 110 16.90 -6.09 -9.67
CA ILE A 110 17.65 -6.80 -10.73
C ILE A 110 18.12 -5.82 -11.80
N ASP A 111 17.20 -4.98 -12.30
CA ASP A 111 17.51 -3.99 -13.31
C ASP A 111 18.65 -3.05 -12.90
N ARG A 112 18.62 -2.51 -11.67
CA ARG A 112 19.71 -1.66 -11.16
C ARG A 112 21.06 -2.36 -11.01
N GLN A 113 21.08 -3.68 -10.84
CA GLN A 113 22.32 -4.45 -10.68
C GLN A 113 22.93 -4.87 -12.02
N TYR A 114 22.10 -5.12 -13.05
CA TYR A 114 22.56 -5.80 -14.27
C TYR A 114 22.34 -5.04 -15.58
N PHE A 115 21.35 -4.14 -15.65
CA PHE A 115 20.92 -3.56 -16.93
C PHE A 115 20.84 -2.01 -16.94
N ASP A 116 20.53 -1.39 -15.79
CA ASP A 116 20.32 0.06 -15.58
C ASP A 116 19.47 0.72 -16.68
N LEU A 117 18.34 0.10 -17.03
CA LEU A 117 17.47 0.60 -18.09
C LEU A 117 16.73 1.86 -17.63
N THR A 118 16.65 2.88 -18.49
CA THR A 118 15.91 4.12 -18.19
C THR A 118 14.40 3.88 -18.12
N PHE A 119 13.88 3.03 -19.00
CA PHE A 119 12.45 2.75 -19.12
C PHE A 119 11.83 2.11 -17.86
N THR A 120 12.54 1.19 -17.21
CA THR A 120 12.11 0.55 -15.96
C THR A 120 12.01 1.54 -14.81
N ALA A 121 12.81 2.63 -14.83
CA ALA A 121 12.73 3.71 -13.86
C ALA A 121 11.42 4.49 -13.95
N GLU A 122 10.98 4.76 -15.18
CA GLU A 122 9.74 5.49 -15.45
C GLU A 122 8.51 4.65 -15.08
N ILE A 123 8.47 3.39 -15.53
CA ILE A 123 7.40 2.44 -15.16
C ILE A 123 7.26 2.35 -13.64
N TYR A 124 8.39 2.17 -12.95
CA TYR A 124 8.40 2.11 -11.48
C TYR A 124 7.82 3.37 -10.84
N GLY A 125 8.14 4.54 -11.41
CA GLY A 125 7.61 5.83 -10.98
C GLY A 125 6.08 5.95 -11.09
N TYR A 126 5.44 5.23 -12.02
CA TYR A 126 3.99 5.22 -12.20
C TYR A 126 3.28 4.09 -11.45
N ILE A 127 3.86 2.89 -11.43
CA ILE A 127 3.25 1.71 -10.81
C ILE A 127 3.06 1.91 -9.31
N ILE A 128 4.07 2.42 -8.61
CA ILE A 128 4.00 2.55 -7.15
C ILE A 128 2.90 3.50 -6.69
N PRO A 129 2.83 4.75 -7.19
CA PRO A 129 1.72 5.64 -6.85
C PRO A 129 0.37 5.03 -7.21
N THR A 130 0.27 4.34 -8.35
CA THR A 130 -0.98 3.68 -8.78
C THR A 130 -1.42 2.61 -7.78
N ILE A 131 -0.51 1.72 -7.37
CA ILE A 131 -0.83 0.66 -6.40
C ILE A 131 -1.20 1.26 -5.03
N ASN A 132 -0.48 2.29 -4.58
CA ASN A 132 -0.83 2.98 -3.33
C ASN A 132 -2.21 3.66 -3.40
N GLY A 133 -2.57 4.23 -4.54
CA GLY A 133 -3.91 4.75 -4.79
C GLY A 133 -4.97 3.64 -4.73
N MET A 134 -4.68 2.46 -5.29
CA MET A 134 -5.57 1.30 -5.18
C MET A 134 -5.71 0.80 -3.74
N PHE A 135 -4.65 0.83 -2.93
CA PHE A 135 -4.73 0.55 -1.49
C PHE A 135 -5.63 1.57 -0.77
N ALA A 136 -5.51 2.87 -1.06
CA ALA A 136 -6.39 3.89 -0.48
C ALA A 136 -7.87 3.67 -0.87
N ILE A 137 -8.14 3.30 -2.13
CA ILE A 137 -9.48 2.94 -2.60
C ILE A 137 -9.99 1.68 -1.88
N SER A 138 -9.15 0.67 -1.73
CA SER A 138 -9.51 -0.60 -1.07
C SER A 138 -9.96 -0.41 0.38
N CYS A 139 -9.34 0.54 1.08
CA CYS A 139 -9.76 0.93 2.42
C CYS A 139 -11.20 1.46 2.41
N SER A 140 -11.62 2.18 1.37
CA SER A 140 -12.94 2.82 1.31
C SER A 140 -14.06 1.92 0.76
N LEU A 141 -13.75 0.72 0.28
CA LEU A 141 -14.71 -0.23 -0.31
C LEU A 141 -15.94 -0.53 0.57
N PRO A 142 -15.82 -0.80 1.89
CA PRO A 142 -16.97 -1.11 2.72
C PRO A 142 -17.96 0.06 2.83
N GLY A 143 -17.46 1.31 2.90
CA GLY A 143 -18.29 2.51 2.88
C GLY A 143 -19.05 2.69 1.57
N LEU A 144 -18.34 2.56 0.44
CA LEU A 144 -18.93 2.69 -0.90
C LEU A 144 -20.03 1.66 -1.15
N THR A 145 -19.78 0.41 -0.76
CA THR A 145 -20.78 -0.68 -0.92
C THR A 145 -22.01 -0.46 -0.05
N LYS A 146 -21.86 0.06 1.18
CA LYS A 146 -23.00 0.43 2.04
C LYS A 146 -23.84 1.56 1.43
N LEU A 147 -23.20 2.60 0.89
CA LEU A 147 -23.90 3.72 0.23
C LEU A 147 -24.67 3.26 -1.01
N LEU A 148 -24.03 2.44 -1.87
CA LEU A 148 -24.67 1.92 -3.08
C LEU A 148 -25.88 1.03 -2.78
N LYS A 149 -25.81 0.21 -1.71
CA LYS A 149 -26.96 -0.59 -1.26
C LYS A 149 -28.12 0.28 -0.81
N LYS A 150 -27.84 1.37 -0.08
CA LYS A 150 -28.87 2.32 0.38
C LYS A 150 -29.56 3.07 -0.76
N TYR A 151 -28.86 3.33 -1.86
CA TYR A 151 -29.42 4.04 -3.02
C TYR A 151 -30.24 3.14 -3.96
N LYS A 152 -30.01 1.82 -3.91
CA LYS A 152 -30.69 0.82 -4.75
C LYS A 152 -31.94 0.20 -4.09
N GLY A 153 -32.17 0.48 -2.81
CA GLY A 153 -33.37 0.05 -2.07
C GLY A 153 -34.25 1.24 -1.76
#